data_AF-A8QD43-F1
#
_entry.id   AF-A8QD43-F1
#
_cell.length_a   1.000
_cell.length_b   1.000
_cell.length_c   1.000
_cell.angle_alpha   90.00
_cell.angle_beta   90.00
_cell.angle_gamma   90.00
#
_symmetry.space_group_name_H-M   'P 1'
#
loop_
_entity.id
_entity.type
_entity.pdbx_description
1 polymer ?
#
loop_
_entity_poly.entity_id
_entity_poly.type
_entity_poly.pdbx_seq_one_letter_code
_entity_poly.pdbx_strand_id
1 'polypeptide(L)'
;MCVFDYNTFTNILNRPNGFKPAGTPEEFIRGFQVFDKDGTGQIGVGELRYVLTSLGEKLSNEEVDELLKGVAVGEDGSINYEAFVRQILSQ
;
A
#
# COMPACT_ATOMS: atom_id res chain seq x y z
N MET A 1 20.90 -11.97 -28.28
CA MET A 1 20.50 -13.32 -27.85
C MET A 1 20.34 -13.25 -26.34
N CYS A 2 19.16 -12.83 -25.86
CA CYS A 2 18.95 -12.51 -24.45
C CYS A 2 18.78 -13.78 -23.62
N VAL A 3 19.54 -13.88 -22.53
CA VAL A 3 19.62 -15.02 -21.61
C VAL A 3 18.52 -14.95 -20.55
N PHE A 4 17.29 -14.65 -20.97
CA PHE A 4 16.16 -14.54 -20.06
C PHE A 4 15.10 -15.57 -20.43
N ASP A 5 15.28 -16.79 -19.94
CA ASP A 5 14.33 -17.89 -20.09
C ASP A 5 13.37 -17.98 -18.89
N TYR A 6 12.31 -18.78 -19.06
CA TYR A 6 11.27 -18.95 -18.06
C TYR A 6 11.79 -19.48 -16.71
N ASN A 7 12.85 -20.30 -16.73
CA ASN A 7 13.49 -20.83 -15.52
C ASN A 7 14.27 -19.73 -14.78
N THR A 8 14.91 -18.83 -15.52
CA THR A 8 15.61 -17.66 -14.96
C THR A 8 14.60 -16.71 -14.30
N PHE A 9 13.45 -16.47 -14.94
CA PHE A 9 12.36 -15.66 -14.38
C PHE A 9 11.76 -16.26 -13.10
N THR A 10 11.46 -17.56 -13.11
CA THR A 10 10.88 -18.25 -11.94
C THR A 10 11.86 -18.35 -10.77
N ASN A 11 13.16 -18.48 -11.03
CA ASN A 11 14.18 -18.44 -9.96
C ASN A 11 14.34 -17.05 -9.33
N ILE A 12 14.10 -15.97 -10.10
CA ILE A 12 14.12 -14.60 -9.58
C ILE A 12 12.88 -14.33 -8.72
N LEU A 13 11.70 -14.80 -9.14
CA LEU A 13 10.45 -14.66 -8.39
C LEU A 13 10.45 -15.48 -7.10
N ASN A 14 10.98 -16.71 -7.12
CA ASN A 14 10.96 -17.63 -5.97
C ASN A 14 12.17 -17.48 -5.04
N ARG A 15 13.01 -16.47 -5.23
CA ARG A 15 14.15 -16.22 -4.35
C ARG A 15 13.63 -15.97 -2.92
N PRO A 16 14.24 -16.53 -1.86
CA PRO A 16 13.81 -16.32 -0.47
C PRO A 16 13.98 -14.87 0.06
N ASN A 17 14.17 -13.90 -0.83
CA ASN A 17 14.14 -12.44 -0.68
C ASN A 17 13.88 -11.76 -2.08
N GLY A 18 13.24 -12.46 -3.02
CA GLY A 18 12.78 -11.93 -4.31
C GLY A 18 11.61 -10.98 -4.12
N PHE A 19 10.89 -10.61 -5.19
CA PHE A 19 9.70 -9.75 -5.08
C PHE A 19 8.89 -10.19 -3.87
N LYS A 20 8.89 -9.35 -2.83
CA LYS A 20 8.13 -9.67 -1.63
C LYS A 20 6.71 -9.93 -2.11
N PRO A 21 6.05 -11.02 -1.68
CA PRO A 21 4.60 -11.10 -1.87
C PRO A 21 4.02 -9.76 -1.42
N ALA A 22 3.01 -9.24 -2.13
CA ALA A 22 2.32 -8.02 -1.73
C ALA A 22 2.16 -8.07 -0.21
N GLY A 23 2.73 -7.08 0.50
CA GLY A 23 2.90 -7.15 1.95
C GLY A 23 1.59 -7.54 2.63
N THR A 24 1.65 -8.26 3.74
CA THR A 24 0.39 -8.64 4.40
C THR A 24 -0.35 -7.37 4.85
N PRO A 25 -1.69 -7.39 5.01
CA PRO A 25 -2.43 -6.25 5.52
C PRO A 25 -1.80 -5.67 6.80
N GLU A 26 -1.26 -6.52 7.66
CA GLU A 26 -0.61 -6.17 8.91
C GLU A 26 0.73 -5.44 8.72
N GLU A 27 1.46 -5.69 7.63
CA GLU A 27 2.67 -4.93 7.30
C GLU A 27 2.34 -3.52 6.85
N PHE A 28 1.30 -3.35 6.03
CA PHE A 28 0.81 -2.04 5.63
C PHE A 28 0.22 -1.26 6.80
N ILE A 29 -0.62 -1.90 7.62
CA ILE A 29 -1.21 -1.32 8.84
C ILE A 29 -0.12 -0.82 9.78
N ARG A 30 0.95 -1.60 10.01
CA ARG A 30 2.09 -1.17 10.84
C ARG A 30 2.81 0.04 10.27
N GLY A 31 2.84 0.21 8.96
CA GLY A 31 3.38 1.42 8.32
C GLY A 31 2.55 2.66 8.63
N PHE A 32 1.22 2.55 8.61
CA PHE A 32 0.31 3.65 8.93
C PHE A 32 0.27 3.99 10.42
N GLN A 33 0.45 3.02 11.31
CA GLN A 33 0.54 3.24 12.77
C GLN A 33 1.68 4.17 13.18
N VAL A 34 2.70 4.38 12.32
CA VAL A 34 3.76 5.38 12.57
C VAL A 34 3.20 6.81 12.52
N PHE A 35 2.13 7.02 11.74
CA PHE A 35 1.47 8.32 11.56
C PHE A 35 0.31 8.51 12.53
N ASP A 36 -0.41 7.43 12.85
CA ASP A 36 -1.48 7.42 13.87
C ASP A 36 -0.92 7.27 15.29
N LYS A 37 -0.34 8.36 15.82
CA LYS A 37 0.25 8.38 17.18
C LYS A 37 -0.75 8.13 18.30
N ASP A 38 -2.00 8.46 18.05
CA ASP A 38 -3.09 8.35 19.01
C ASP A 38 -3.77 6.97 18.97
N GLY A 39 -3.40 6.11 18.01
CA GLY A 39 -3.93 4.75 17.86
C GLY A 39 -5.41 4.71 17.54
N THR A 40 -5.89 5.73 16.82
CA THR A 40 -7.31 5.91 16.44
C THR A 40 -7.76 4.96 15.34
N GLY A 41 -6.84 4.32 14.61
CA GLY A 41 -7.12 3.56 13.40
C GLY A 41 -7.42 4.43 12.19
N GLN A 42 -7.17 5.74 12.28
CA GLN A 42 -7.52 6.74 11.28
C GLN A 42 -6.35 7.69 11.02
N ILE A 43 -6.24 8.17 9.79
CA ILE A 43 -5.27 9.21 9.39
C ILE A 43 -5.92 10.21 8.45
N GLY A 44 -5.36 11.40 8.32
CA GLY A 44 -5.88 12.38 7.37
C GLY A 44 -5.67 11.94 5.92
N VAL A 45 -6.58 12.33 5.01
CA VAL A 45 -6.44 12.08 3.56
C VAL A 45 -5.09 12.57 3.01
N GLY A 46 -4.64 13.75 3.48
CA GLY A 46 -3.36 14.32 3.07
C GLY A 46 -2.16 13.50 3.54
N GLU A 47 -2.23 12.92 4.73
CA GLU A 47 -1.20 12.03 5.27
C GLU A 47 -1.19 10.71 4.51
N LEU A 48 -2.36 10.10 4.27
CA LEU A 48 -2.47 8.89 3.45
C LEU A 48 -1.84 9.09 2.07
N ARG A 49 -2.14 10.20 1.38
CA ARG A 49 -1.50 10.54 0.10
C ARG A 49 0.02 10.68 0.23
N TYR A 50 0.49 11.40 1.24
CA TYR A 50 1.92 11.59 1.47
C TYR A 50 2.63 10.25 1.69
N VAL A 51 2.01 9.36 2.47
CA VAL A 51 2.52 8.02 2.77
C VAL A 51 2.55 7.16 1.51
N LEU A 52 1.47 7.10 0.74
CA LEU A 52 1.38 6.31 -0.50
C LEU A 52 2.32 6.81 -1.62
N THR A 53 2.62 8.10 -1.65
CA THR A 53 3.58 8.69 -2.62
C THR A 53 5.04 8.63 -2.15
N SER A 54 5.27 8.48 -0.83
CA SER A 54 6.61 8.46 -0.23
C SER A 54 7.11 7.06 0.14
N LEU A 55 6.22 6.08 0.37
CA LEU A 55 6.58 4.69 0.67
C LEU A 55 6.62 3.85 -0.61
N GLY A 56 7.83 3.44 -1.01
CA GLY A 56 8.04 2.39 -2.01
C GLY A 56 7.87 2.83 -3.46
N GLU A 57 7.25 1.97 -4.28
CA GLU A 57 6.91 2.30 -5.67
C GLU A 57 5.93 3.47 -5.66
N LYS A 58 6.42 4.62 -6.12
CA LYS A 58 5.68 5.88 -6.09
C LYS A 58 4.40 5.74 -6.91
N LEU A 59 3.26 5.58 -6.24
CA LEU A 59 1.98 5.78 -6.87
C LEU A 59 1.91 7.23 -7.36
N SER A 60 1.43 7.41 -8.58
CA SER A 60 1.14 8.71 -9.15
C SER A 60 -0.05 9.36 -8.40
N ASN A 61 -0.17 10.69 -8.49
CA ASN A 61 -1.29 11.39 -7.86
C ASN A 61 -2.63 10.87 -8.40
N GLU A 62 -2.66 10.54 -9.68
CA GLU A 62 -3.81 9.99 -10.38
C GLU A 62 -4.21 8.61 -9.84
N GLU A 63 -3.23 7.72 -9.61
CA GLU A 63 -3.50 6.41 -9.00
C GLU A 63 -3.99 6.53 -7.55
N VAL A 64 -3.42 7.47 -6.78
CA VAL A 64 -3.92 7.74 -5.42
C VAL A 64 -5.35 8.29 -5.46
N ASP A 65 -5.67 9.16 -6.41
CA ASP A 65 -7.03 9.67 -6.59
C ASP A 65 -8.02 8.54 -6.94
N GLU A 66 -7.65 7.61 -7.82
CA GLU A 66 -8.47 6.44 -8.12
C GLU A 66 -8.65 5.53 -6.90
N LEU A 67 -7.59 5.31 -6.10
CA LEU A 67 -7.69 4.54 -4.86
C LEU A 67 -8.61 5.21 -3.85
N LEU A 68 -8.61 6.55 -3.77
CA LEU A 68 -9.43 7.31 -2.83
C LEU A 68 -10.91 7.42 -3.25
N LYS A 69 -11.24 7.28 -4.54
CA LYS A 69 -12.64 7.37 -5.04
C LYS A 69 -13.59 6.35 -4.42
N GLY A 70 -13.06 5.21 -3.95
CA GLY A 70 -13.83 4.14 -3.32
C GLY A 70 -13.77 4.10 -1.80
N VAL A 71 -13.15 5.11 -1.16
CA VAL A 71 -12.86 5.12 0.27
C VAL A 71 -13.81 6.04 0.99
N ALA A 72 -14.38 5.55 2.09
CA ALA A 72 -15.18 6.39 2.97
C ALA A 72 -14.28 7.37 3.71
N VAL A 73 -14.46 8.67 3.45
CA VAL A 73 -13.82 9.77 4.17
C VAL A 73 -14.79 10.28 5.23
N GLY A 74 -14.32 10.43 6.45
CA GLY A 74 -15.07 11.00 7.57
C GLY A 74 -15.38 12.49 7.37
N GLU A 75 -16.30 13.03 8.17
CA GLU A 75 -16.68 14.46 8.12
C GLU A 75 -15.51 15.40 8.46
N ASP A 76 -14.50 14.90 9.15
CA ASP A 76 -13.27 15.58 9.53
C ASP A 76 -12.12 15.40 8.52
N GLY A 77 -12.36 14.69 7.41
CA GLY A 77 -11.33 14.39 6.42
C GLY A 77 -10.38 13.25 6.83
N SER A 78 -10.77 12.46 7.82
CA SER A 78 -10.06 11.25 8.24
C SER A 78 -10.45 10.03 7.39
N ILE A 79 -9.53 9.08 7.25
CA ILE A 79 -9.73 7.81 6.57
C ILE A 79 -9.31 6.68 7.50
N ASN A 80 -10.13 5.63 7.58
CA ASN A 80 -9.76 4.39 8.22
C ASN A 80 -8.77 3.61 7.34
N TYR A 81 -7.48 3.67 7.68
CA TYR A 81 -6.43 3.05 6.89
C TYR A 81 -6.47 1.52 6.97
N GLU A 82 -7.01 0.92 8.04
CA GLU A 82 -7.15 -0.54 8.15
C GLU A 82 -8.17 -1.08 7.15
N ALA A 83 -9.32 -0.42 7.06
CA ALA A 83 -10.36 -0.72 6.09
C ALA A 83 -9.84 -0.51 4.66
N PHE A 84 -9.12 0.59 4.43
CA PHE A 84 -8.49 0.89 3.14
C PHE A 84 -7.52 -0.21 2.69
N VAL A 85 -6.59 -0.61 3.56
CA VAL A 85 -5.62 -1.68 3.27
C VAL A 85 -6.32 -3.01 2.99
N ARG A 86 -7.33 -3.36 3.79
CA ARG A 86 -8.12 -4.58 3.57
C ARG A 86 -8.90 -4.53 2.26
N GLN A 87 -9.44 -3.37 1.89
CA GLN A 87 -10.17 -3.18 0.64
C GLN A 87 -9.26 -3.33 -0.57
N ILE A 88 -8.03 -2.79 -0.52
CA ILE A 88 -7.04 -2.93 -1.60
C ILE A 88 -6.54 -4.37 -1.72
N LEU A 89 -6.23 -5.03 -0.60
CA LEU A 89 -5.67 -6.38 -0.60
C LEU A 89 -6.71 -7.50 -0.80
N SER A 90 -8.00 -7.16 -0.73
CA SER A 90 -9.10 -8.08 -1.02
C SER A 90 -9.51 -8.10 -2.50
N GLN A 91 -8.86 -7.32 -3.36
CA GLN A 91 -9.10 -7.31 -4.82
C GLN A 91 -8.14 -8.22 -5.58
#